data_AF-A0A0C3P188-F1
#
_entry.id   AF-A0A0C3P188-F1
#
_cell.length_a   1.000
_cell.length_b   1.000
_cell.length_c   1.000
_cell.angle_alpha   90.00
_cell.angle_beta   90.00
_cell.angle_gamma   90.00
#
_symmetry.space_group_name_H-M   'P 1'
#
loop_
_entity.id
_entity.type
_entity.pdbx_description
1 polymer ?
#
loop_
_entity_poly.entity_id
_entity_poly.type
_entity_poly.pdbx_seq_one_letter_code
_entity_poly.pdbx_strand_id
1 'polypeptide(L)'
;MENALGRILDWVGETSSFNSCFPANLVPYQAVPYLHLVPNDPARRADLDLEKAQKLCSNLARLPRTGFVNGKLVLSSAAHPVTAVRLQGSSTGPSCYTYEIHASRLLPLEATLSVNLDEGVDRYILVRPGHPRVLQTQTGSDDDAVWELLEQLKQPFNALLLKKLPHNEYTRMAGDCMITACPQDLSSILDTEVLIPKIV
;
A
#
# COMPACT_ATOMS: atom_id res chain seq x y z
N MET A 1 -26.10 4.66 -16.78
CA MET A 1 -25.35 3.39 -16.67
C MET A 1 -23.90 3.75 -16.90
N GLU A 2 -23.28 4.37 -15.91
CA GLU A 2 -21.93 4.95 -16.03
C GLU A 2 -21.36 5.13 -14.61
N ASN A 3 -20.03 5.00 -14.51
CA ASN A 3 -19.18 5.26 -13.34
C ASN A 3 -18.90 4.09 -12.39
N ALA A 4 -18.41 2.97 -12.93
CA ALA A 4 -17.69 1.93 -12.19
C ALA A 4 -16.17 1.93 -12.49
N LEU A 5 -15.62 3.06 -12.95
CA LEU A 5 -14.20 3.18 -13.26
C LEU A 5 -13.51 4.03 -12.17
N GLY A 6 -12.78 3.36 -11.27
CA GLY A 6 -11.80 4.01 -10.41
C GLY A 6 -12.13 4.06 -8.93
N ARG A 7 -12.56 2.94 -8.34
CA ARG A 7 -12.59 2.77 -6.89
C ARG A 7 -11.99 1.41 -6.47
N ILE A 8 -10.82 1.55 -5.86
CA ILE A 8 -10.23 0.75 -4.78
C ILE A 8 -9.99 -0.73 -5.09
N LEU A 9 -8.73 -1.07 -5.35
CA LEU A 9 -8.25 -2.46 -5.42
C LEU A 9 -8.16 -3.03 -3.99
N ASP A 10 -9.28 -3.12 -3.28
CA ASP A 10 -9.40 -3.86 -2.02
C ASP A 10 -9.59 -5.34 -2.34
N TRP A 11 -8.60 -5.93 -3.02
CA TRP A 11 -8.67 -7.29 -3.56
C TRP A 11 -8.61 -8.36 -2.46
N VAL A 12 -9.43 -8.25 -1.42
CA VAL A 12 -9.50 -9.18 -0.31
C VAL A 12 -10.35 -10.39 -0.72
N GLY A 13 -9.77 -11.58 -0.60
CA GLY A 13 -10.43 -12.85 -0.90
C GLY A 13 -9.44 -13.96 -1.16
N GLU A 14 -9.92 -15.21 -1.14
CA GLU A 14 -9.12 -16.38 -1.48
C GLU A 14 -8.44 -16.17 -2.83
N THR A 15 -7.16 -16.51 -2.95
CA THR A 15 -6.38 -16.24 -4.15
C THR A 15 -6.83 -17.04 -5.37
N SER A 16 -6.94 -16.38 -6.52
CA SER A 16 -7.22 -17.00 -7.83
C SER A 16 -6.06 -17.87 -8.30
N SER A 17 -6.38 -18.96 -9.01
CA SER A 17 -5.39 -19.80 -9.69
C SER A 17 -4.68 -19.11 -10.87
N PHE A 18 -5.20 -17.96 -11.33
CA PHE A 18 -4.63 -17.22 -12.45
C PHE A 18 -3.50 -16.27 -12.04
N ASN A 19 -3.67 -15.53 -10.92
CA ASN A 19 -2.68 -14.60 -10.40
C ASN A 19 -2.93 -14.35 -8.90
N SER A 20 -1.85 -14.24 -8.10
CA SER A 20 -1.99 -14.18 -6.64
C SER A 20 -2.73 -12.95 -6.11
N CYS A 21 -2.87 -11.93 -6.95
CA CYS A 21 -3.54 -10.70 -6.59
C CYS A 21 -5.07 -10.72 -6.76
N PHE A 22 -5.63 -11.63 -7.55
CA PHE A 22 -7.08 -11.67 -7.73
C PHE A 22 -7.75 -12.56 -6.71
N PRO A 23 -8.90 -12.15 -6.16
CA PRO A 23 -9.70 -13.09 -5.42
C PRO A 23 -10.37 -14.09 -6.40
N ALA A 24 -10.42 -15.36 -6.02
CA ALA A 24 -11.16 -16.42 -6.70
C ALA A 24 -12.66 -16.14 -6.72
N ASN A 25 -13.16 -15.40 -5.73
CA ASN A 25 -14.54 -14.96 -5.61
C ASN A 25 -14.61 -13.44 -5.40
N LEU A 26 -15.38 -12.75 -6.24
CA LEU A 26 -15.58 -11.30 -6.10
C LEU A 26 -16.56 -11.02 -4.96
N VAL A 27 -16.05 -10.48 -3.85
CA VAL A 27 -16.88 -9.88 -2.79
C VAL A 27 -16.99 -8.36 -2.98
N PRO A 28 -18.10 -7.73 -2.56
CA PRO A 28 -18.25 -6.28 -2.62
C PRO A 28 -17.16 -5.55 -1.85
N TYR A 29 -16.65 -4.45 -2.41
CA TYR A 29 -15.58 -3.64 -1.83
C TYR A 29 -15.91 -3.14 -0.42
N GLN A 30 -14.97 -3.28 0.52
CA GLN A 30 -15.05 -2.66 1.85
C GLN A 30 -14.15 -1.43 1.89
N ALA A 31 -14.75 -0.24 1.91
CA ALA A 31 -13.98 0.99 2.02
C ALA A 31 -13.25 1.07 3.37
N VAL A 32 -11.95 1.40 3.33
CA VAL A 32 -11.23 1.82 4.54
C VAL A 32 -11.88 3.10 5.07
N PRO A 33 -12.19 3.19 6.37
CA PRO A 33 -12.64 4.45 6.96
C PRO A 33 -11.57 5.52 6.71
N TYR A 34 -11.94 6.54 5.92
CA TYR A 34 -11.11 7.73 5.76
C TYR A 34 -11.10 8.45 7.10
N LEU A 35 -9.94 8.54 7.73
CA LEU A 35 -9.82 9.41 8.88
C LEU A 35 -9.86 10.84 8.34
N HIS A 36 -10.90 11.59 8.69
CA HIS A 36 -10.86 13.05 8.56
C HIS A 36 -9.75 13.55 9.49
N LEU A 37 -8.50 13.50 9.02
CA LEU A 37 -7.42 14.25 9.61
C LEU A 37 -7.82 15.72 9.47
N VAL A 38 -7.89 16.39 10.63
CA VAL A 38 -8.11 17.83 10.71
C VAL A 38 -7.18 18.51 9.69
N PRO A 39 -7.70 19.41 8.84
CA PRO A 39 -6.88 20.16 7.88
C PRO A 39 -5.67 20.72 8.62
N ASN A 40 -4.49 20.34 8.15
CA ASN A 40 -3.27 20.61 8.88
C ASN A 40 -3.00 22.11 8.90
N ASP A 41 -2.62 22.62 10.08
CA ASP A 41 -2.16 23.98 10.30
C ASP A 41 -1.00 24.30 9.33
N PRO A 42 -1.05 25.42 8.56
CA PRO A 42 0.04 25.81 7.66
C PRO A 42 1.42 25.85 8.34
N ALA A 43 1.49 26.03 9.67
CA ALA A 43 2.73 25.95 10.43
C ALA A 43 3.46 24.60 10.28
N ARG A 44 2.73 23.49 10.10
CA ARG A 44 3.32 22.15 9.90
C ARG A 44 3.88 21.92 8.51
N ARG A 45 3.50 22.75 7.53
CA ARG A 45 4.09 22.73 6.17
C ARG A 45 5.45 23.44 6.14
N ALA A 46 5.65 24.42 7.01
CA ALA A 46 6.82 25.29 6.99
C ALA A 46 8.16 24.56 7.26
N ASP A 47 8.14 23.46 8.02
CA ASP A 47 9.33 22.66 8.33
C ASP A 47 9.58 21.53 7.32
N LEU A 48 8.66 21.30 6.37
CA LEU A 48 8.75 20.20 5.42
C LEU A 48 9.35 20.67 4.09
N ASP A 49 10.19 19.82 3.52
CA ASP A 49 10.90 20.08 2.27
C ASP A 49 9.93 20.01 1.07
N LEU A 50 9.51 21.18 0.59
CA LEU A 50 8.60 21.33 -0.55
C LEU A 50 9.20 20.74 -1.84
N GLU A 51 10.52 20.83 -2.04
CA GLU A 51 11.16 20.25 -3.22
C GLU A 51 11.07 18.73 -3.21
N LYS A 52 11.29 18.10 -2.04
CA LYS A 52 11.06 16.66 -1.87
C LYS A 52 9.60 16.28 -2.11
N ALA A 53 8.66 17.09 -1.62
CA ALA A 53 7.22 16.87 -1.83
C ALA A 53 6.86 16.87 -3.32
N GLN A 54 7.26 17.91 -4.04
CA GLN A 54 7.04 18.03 -5.49
C GLN A 54 7.73 16.89 -6.26
N LYS A 55 8.94 16.49 -5.86
CA LYS A 55 9.67 15.38 -6.46
C LYS A 55 8.94 14.04 -6.27
N LEU A 56 8.43 13.76 -5.08
CA LEU A 56 7.63 12.56 -4.82
C LEU A 56 6.36 12.55 -5.68
N CYS A 57 5.63 13.66 -5.71
CA CYS A 57 4.41 13.80 -6.52
C CYS A 57 4.69 13.56 -8.01
N SER A 58 5.80 14.11 -8.51
CA SER A 58 6.26 13.91 -9.89
C SER A 58 6.65 12.46 -10.16
N ASN A 59 7.33 11.80 -9.23
CA ASN A 59 7.69 10.39 -9.35
C ASN A 59 6.45 9.51 -9.42
N LEU A 60 5.46 9.74 -8.55
CA LEU A 60 4.19 9.02 -8.54
C LEU A 60 3.42 9.23 -9.86
N ALA A 61 3.41 10.45 -10.40
CA ALA A 61 2.75 10.77 -11.67
C ALA A 61 3.38 10.11 -12.90
N ARG A 62 4.68 9.83 -12.84
CA ARG A 62 5.42 9.18 -13.94
C ARG A 62 5.31 7.67 -13.94
N LEU A 63 4.75 7.07 -12.90
CA LEU A 63 4.59 5.62 -12.86
C LEU A 63 3.62 5.13 -13.93
N PRO A 64 3.86 3.93 -14.49
CA PRO A 64 2.93 3.34 -15.43
C PRO A 64 1.56 3.14 -14.77
N ARG A 65 0.52 3.01 -15.59
CA ARG A 65 -0.77 2.59 -15.04
C ARG A 65 -0.67 1.14 -14.60
N THR A 66 -1.31 0.82 -13.47
CA THR A 66 -1.52 -0.55 -13.03
C THR A 66 -2.15 -1.35 -14.16
N GLY A 67 -1.59 -2.50 -14.47
CA GLY A 67 -2.04 -3.32 -15.59
C GLY A 67 -1.43 -4.72 -15.58
N PHE A 68 -1.73 -5.50 -16.61
CA PHE A 68 -1.24 -6.86 -16.76
C PHE A 68 -0.28 -6.97 -17.94
N VAL A 69 0.86 -7.61 -17.72
CA VAL A 69 1.84 -7.94 -18.75
C VAL A 69 2.25 -9.39 -18.57
N ASN A 70 2.02 -10.23 -19.59
CA ASN A 70 2.36 -11.66 -19.58
C ASN A 70 1.80 -12.42 -18.35
N GLY A 71 0.54 -12.15 -17.97
CA GLY A 71 -0.12 -12.79 -16.82
C GLY A 71 0.34 -12.26 -15.45
N LYS A 72 1.27 -11.29 -15.41
CA LYS A 72 1.76 -10.66 -14.18
C LYS A 72 1.11 -9.32 -13.98
N LEU A 73 0.69 -9.03 -12.75
CA LEU A 73 0.25 -7.69 -12.39
C LEU A 73 1.47 -6.79 -12.27
N VAL A 74 1.49 -5.72 -13.04
CA VAL A 74 2.39 -4.60 -12.87
C VAL A 74 1.63 -3.55 -12.08
N LEU A 75 2.02 -3.34 -10.83
CA LEU A 75 1.37 -2.38 -9.93
C LEU A 75 2.28 -1.17 -9.75
N SER A 76 1.73 0.03 -9.80
CA SER A 76 2.46 1.23 -9.37
C SER A 76 2.24 1.42 -7.89
N SER A 77 3.30 1.52 -7.08
CA SER A 77 3.16 1.44 -5.63
C SER A 77 4.16 2.28 -4.87
N ALA A 78 3.72 2.75 -3.70
CA ALA A 78 4.63 3.14 -2.62
C ALA A 78 5.01 1.88 -1.84
N ALA A 79 6.31 1.66 -1.63
CA ALA A 79 6.85 0.48 -1.00
C ALA A 79 7.41 0.78 0.40
N HIS A 80 7.07 -0.11 1.33
CA HIS A 80 7.46 -0.08 2.73
C HIS A 80 8.11 -1.42 3.07
N PRO A 81 9.45 -1.51 3.00
CA PRO A 81 10.17 -2.72 3.36
C PRO A 81 9.83 -3.17 4.78
N VAL A 82 9.55 -4.46 4.96
CA VAL A 82 9.29 -5.04 6.28
C VAL A 82 10.63 -5.21 7.00
N THR A 83 10.75 -4.58 8.16
CA THR A 83 11.98 -4.56 8.97
C THR A 83 11.95 -5.58 10.09
N ALA A 84 10.77 -5.96 10.59
CA ALA A 84 10.61 -7.03 11.55
C ALA A 84 9.20 -7.66 11.45
N VAL A 85 9.13 -8.96 11.72
CA VAL A 85 7.89 -9.70 11.89
C VAL A 85 8.02 -10.48 13.19
N ARG A 86 7.04 -10.32 14.10
CA ARG A 86 7.02 -11.01 15.39
C ARG A 86 5.71 -11.77 15.53
N LEU A 87 5.79 -13.07 15.75
CA LEU A 87 4.62 -13.88 16.08
C LEU A 87 4.19 -13.56 17.51
N GLN A 88 2.99 -12.99 17.68
CA GLN A 88 2.45 -12.67 19.01
C GLN A 88 1.70 -13.86 19.63
N GLY A 89 1.13 -14.73 18.78
CA GLY A 89 0.43 -15.92 19.24
C GLY A 89 -0.12 -16.75 18.08
N SER A 90 -0.36 -18.03 18.35
CA SER A 90 -1.19 -18.88 17.49
C SER A 90 -2.61 -18.89 18.07
N SER A 91 -3.62 -18.68 17.23
CA SER A 91 -5.00 -18.84 17.67
C SER A 91 -5.27 -20.30 18.02
N THR A 92 -6.16 -20.56 18.98
CA THR A 92 -6.62 -21.91 19.37
C THR A 92 -7.51 -22.59 18.33
N GLY A 93 -7.66 -22.01 17.14
CA GLY A 93 -8.34 -22.58 15.96
C GLY A 93 -7.39 -22.88 14.79
N PRO A 94 -7.88 -23.46 13.68
CA PRO A 94 -7.03 -23.91 12.59
C PRO A 94 -6.27 -22.74 11.94
N SER A 95 -4.93 -22.85 11.92
CA SER A 95 -3.96 -22.16 11.05
C SER A 95 -4.02 -20.63 10.90
N CYS A 96 -4.50 -19.87 11.90
CA CYS A 96 -4.37 -18.40 11.92
C CYS A 96 -3.28 -17.96 12.89
N TYR A 97 -2.40 -17.08 12.41
CA TYR A 97 -1.25 -16.53 13.13
C TYR A 97 -1.41 -15.02 13.28
N THR A 98 -1.25 -14.50 14.50
CA THR A 98 -1.27 -13.06 14.75
C THR A 98 0.16 -12.55 14.82
N TYR A 99 0.48 -11.60 13.93
CA TYR A 99 1.79 -11.00 13.80
C TYR A 99 1.77 -9.52 14.12
N GLU A 100 2.80 -9.06 14.83
CA GLU A 100 3.22 -7.66 14.82
C GLU A 100 4.20 -7.46 13.67
N ILE A 101 3.86 -6.58 12.73
CA ILE A 101 4.65 -6.27 11.56
C ILE A 101 5.19 -4.85 11.69
N HIS A 102 6.50 -4.71 11.57
CA HIS A 102 7.19 -3.43 11.46
C HIS A 102 7.66 -3.25 10.02
N ALA A 103 7.39 -2.08 9.47
CA ALA A 103 7.86 -1.70 8.16
C ALA A 103 8.37 -0.26 8.17
N SER A 104 9.35 0.03 7.31
CA SER A 104 9.90 1.38 7.20
C SER A 104 8.79 2.38 6.90
N ARG A 105 8.80 3.52 7.60
CA ARG A 105 7.88 4.67 7.40
C ARG A 105 6.42 4.41 7.81
N LEU A 106 6.12 3.22 8.35
CA LEU A 106 4.80 2.86 8.85
C LEU A 106 4.83 2.68 10.38
N LEU A 107 3.71 2.98 11.04
CA LEU A 107 3.50 2.56 12.42
C LEU A 107 3.46 1.03 12.49
N PRO A 108 3.94 0.41 13.59
CA PRO A 108 3.76 -1.02 13.81
C PRO A 108 2.28 -1.39 13.68
N LEU A 109 1.99 -2.50 13.01
CA LEU A 109 0.63 -2.96 12.78
C LEU A 109 0.47 -4.42 13.17
N GLU A 110 -0.71 -4.75 13.67
CA GLU A 110 -1.10 -6.12 13.96
C GLU A 110 -1.87 -6.69 12.75
N ALA A 111 -1.51 -7.89 12.32
CA ALA A 111 -2.22 -8.59 11.26
C ALA A 111 -2.44 -10.05 11.65
N THR A 112 -3.68 -10.52 11.51
CA THR A 112 -4.01 -11.94 11.66
C THR A 112 -4.06 -12.56 10.27
N LEU A 113 -3.17 -13.52 10.02
CA LEU A 113 -2.93 -14.10 8.71
C LEU A 113 -3.17 -15.62 8.74
N SER A 114 -3.74 -16.16 7.65
CA SER A 114 -3.86 -17.60 7.41
C SER A 114 -2.56 -18.25 6.89
N VAL A 115 -1.51 -17.44 6.70
CA VAL A 115 -0.20 -17.85 6.19
C VAL A 115 0.88 -17.63 7.24
N ASN A 116 1.82 -18.56 7.32
CA ASN A 116 3.00 -18.39 8.16
C ASN A 116 4.01 -17.47 7.48
N LEU A 117 4.47 -16.45 8.19
CA LEU A 117 5.55 -15.58 7.76
C LEU A 117 6.89 -16.07 8.30
N ASP A 118 7.90 -16.11 7.44
CA ASP A 118 9.27 -16.39 7.82
C ASP A 118 9.83 -15.20 8.64
N GLU A 119 10.63 -15.45 9.67
CA GLU A 119 11.29 -14.40 10.48
C GLU A 119 12.44 -13.66 9.75
N GLY A 120 12.46 -13.70 8.43
CA GLY A 120 13.52 -13.09 7.61
C GLY A 120 13.29 -11.62 7.34
N VAL A 121 14.19 -10.77 7.83
CA VAL A 121 14.28 -9.35 7.43
C VAL A 121 14.47 -9.26 5.92
N ASP A 122 13.82 -8.28 5.28
CA ASP A 122 13.90 -7.98 3.84
C ASP A 122 13.26 -9.01 2.88
N ARG A 123 12.59 -10.05 3.39
CA ARG A 123 11.82 -11.00 2.54
C ARG A 123 10.48 -10.45 2.08
N TYR A 124 9.92 -9.52 2.84
CA TYR A 124 8.57 -9.02 2.65
C TYR A 124 8.57 -7.51 2.46
N ILE A 125 7.61 -7.04 1.68
CA ILE A 125 7.31 -5.61 1.53
C ILE A 125 5.81 -5.41 1.71
N LEU A 126 5.44 -4.31 2.34
CA LEU A 126 4.08 -3.79 2.28
C LEU A 126 4.04 -2.75 1.17
N VAL A 127 3.05 -2.87 0.27
CA VAL A 127 2.85 -1.87 -0.78
C VAL A 127 1.51 -1.20 -0.64
N ARG A 128 1.51 0.12 -0.83
CA ARG A 128 0.29 0.91 -1.07
C ARG A 128 0.02 0.90 -2.57
N PRO A 129 -1.05 0.25 -3.04
CA PRO A 129 -1.46 0.34 -4.43
C PRO A 129 -1.68 1.80 -4.84
N GLY A 130 -1.02 2.22 -5.91
CA GLY A 130 -1.17 3.56 -6.47
C GLY A 130 -2.60 3.77 -6.95
N HIS A 131 -3.28 4.78 -6.42
CA HIS A 131 -4.63 5.11 -6.85
C HIS A 131 -4.58 6.04 -8.07
N PRO A 132 -5.32 5.76 -9.17
CA PRO A 132 -5.41 6.69 -10.30
C PRO A 132 -5.95 8.10 -9.97
N ARG A 133 -6.68 8.30 -8.85
CA ARG A 133 -7.19 9.62 -8.44
C ARG A 133 -6.11 10.54 -7.86
N VAL A 134 -5.12 9.95 -7.17
CA VAL A 134 -3.89 10.64 -6.70
C VAL A 134 -3.17 11.34 -7.87
N LEU A 135 -3.42 10.89 -9.11
CA LEU A 135 -2.80 11.43 -10.33
C LEU A 135 -3.73 12.32 -11.17
N GLN A 136 -5.04 12.36 -10.90
CA GLN A 136 -6.01 13.10 -11.73
C GLN A 136 -6.17 14.56 -11.35
N THR A 137 -5.79 14.96 -10.13
CA THR A 137 -5.92 16.36 -9.67
C THR A 137 -4.79 17.27 -10.18
N GLN A 138 -3.81 16.73 -10.91
CA GLN A 138 -2.65 17.51 -11.39
C GLN A 138 -2.96 18.27 -12.68
N THR A 139 -3.81 19.30 -12.58
CA THR A 139 -3.92 20.34 -13.62
C THR A 139 -3.32 21.64 -13.09
N GLY A 140 -2.02 21.65 -12.83
CA GLY A 140 -1.27 22.82 -12.36
C GLY A 140 -0.23 22.49 -11.28
N SER A 141 0.88 23.23 -11.30
CA SER A 141 1.88 23.25 -10.22
C SER A 141 1.34 24.10 -9.07
N ASP A 142 0.28 23.62 -8.43
CA ASP A 142 -0.28 24.25 -7.25
C ASP A 142 0.32 23.57 -6.01
N ASP A 143 1.06 24.32 -5.20
CA ASP A 143 1.66 23.81 -3.96
C ASP A 143 0.58 23.26 -3.02
N ASP A 144 -0.63 23.84 -3.04
CA ASP A 144 -1.75 23.32 -2.26
C ASP A 144 -2.18 21.91 -2.72
N ALA A 145 -2.14 21.63 -4.03
CA ALA A 145 -2.45 20.30 -4.56
C ALA A 145 -1.39 19.26 -4.16
N VAL A 146 -0.12 19.67 -4.08
CA VAL A 146 0.98 18.83 -3.57
C VAL A 146 0.73 18.47 -2.10
N TRP A 147 0.35 19.45 -1.28
CA TRP A 147 0.05 19.22 0.13
C TRP A 147 -1.21 18.37 0.34
N GLU A 148 -2.27 18.61 -0.42
CA GLU A 148 -3.46 17.76 -0.41
C GLU A 148 -3.12 16.31 -0.73
N LEU A 149 -2.23 16.08 -1.69
CA LEU A 149 -1.78 14.75 -2.05
C LEU A 149 -1.02 14.08 -0.91
N LEU A 150 -0.13 14.81 -0.24
CA LEU A 150 0.60 14.28 0.90
C LEU A 150 -0.32 13.93 2.07
N GLU A 151 -1.33 14.75 2.35
CA GLU A 151 -2.32 14.45 3.38
C GLU A 151 -3.15 13.20 3.01
N GLN A 152 -3.47 12.99 1.73
CA GLN A 152 -4.08 11.73 1.27
C GLN A 152 -3.14 10.53 1.44
N LEU A 153 -1.85 10.71 1.17
CA LEU A 153 -0.83 9.66 1.35
C LEU A 153 -0.56 9.36 2.84
N LYS A 154 -0.89 10.28 3.75
CA LYS A 154 -0.80 10.08 5.20
C LYS A 154 -1.93 9.22 5.76
N GLN A 155 -3.05 9.13 5.03
CA GLN A 155 -4.18 8.34 5.45
C GLN A 155 -3.83 6.85 5.57
N PRO A 156 -4.47 6.14 6.52
CA PRO A 156 -4.44 4.69 6.54
C PRO A 156 -4.86 4.11 5.18
N PHE A 157 -4.25 3.01 4.79
CA PHE A 157 -4.53 2.37 3.51
C PHE A 157 -4.52 0.85 3.64
N ASN A 158 -5.24 0.19 2.73
CA ASN A 158 -5.18 -1.25 2.56
C ASN A 158 -3.87 -1.62 1.85
N ALA A 159 -2.96 -2.20 2.60
CA ALA A 159 -1.67 -2.65 2.12
C ALA A 159 -1.76 -4.05 1.51
N LEU A 160 -0.97 -4.29 0.47
CA LEU A 160 -0.70 -5.65 0.01
C LEU A 160 0.62 -6.12 0.63
N LEU A 161 0.59 -7.26 1.30
CA LEU A 161 1.79 -7.94 1.76
C LEU A 161 2.36 -8.79 0.62
N LEU A 162 3.57 -8.48 0.18
CA LEU A 162 4.24 -9.18 -0.90
C LEU A 162 5.50 -9.87 -0.39
N LYS A 163 5.70 -11.14 -0.78
CA LYS A 163 6.96 -11.85 -0.59
C LYS A 163 7.82 -11.68 -1.84
N LYS A 164 9.09 -11.29 -1.65
CA LYS A 164 10.06 -11.18 -2.75
C LYS A 164 10.38 -12.57 -3.30
N LEU A 165 10.39 -12.68 -4.62
CA LEU A 165 10.84 -13.85 -5.38
C LEU A 165 12.13 -13.50 -6.14
N PRO A 166 12.86 -14.51 -6.65
CA PRO A 166 13.94 -14.28 -7.61
C PRO A 166 13.48 -13.45 -8.81
N HIS A 167 14.42 -12.78 -9.47
CA HIS A 167 14.16 -11.97 -10.69
C HIS A 167 13.29 -10.72 -10.47
N ASN A 168 13.26 -10.17 -9.26
CA ASN A 168 12.49 -8.96 -8.92
C ASN A 168 10.96 -9.14 -9.14
N GLU A 169 10.49 -10.35 -8.87
CA GLU A 169 9.09 -10.73 -8.89
C GLU A 169 8.57 -10.86 -7.47
N TYR A 170 7.25 -10.86 -7.34
CA TYR A 170 6.59 -10.84 -6.05
C TYR A 170 5.41 -11.79 -6.08
N THR A 171 5.14 -12.46 -4.97
CA THR A 171 3.85 -13.13 -4.77
C THR A 171 3.11 -12.42 -3.67
N ARG A 172 1.80 -12.23 -3.85
CA ARG A 172 0.95 -11.73 -2.77
C ARG A 172 0.78 -12.80 -1.71
N MET A 173 0.93 -12.38 -0.47
CA MET A 173 0.66 -13.17 0.73
C MET A 173 -0.64 -12.71 1.37
N ALA A 174 -1.31 -13.59 2.11
CA ALA A 174 -2.52 -13.29 2.86
C ALA A 174 -3.59 -12.56 2.03
N GLY A 175 -3.91 -13.09 0.84
CA GLY A 175 -4.88 -12.49 -0.08
C GLY A 175 -6.28 -12.35 0.53
N ASP A 176 -6.60 -13.24 1.46
CA ASP A 176 -7.83 -13.35 2.24
C ASP A 176 -7.88 -12.39 3.45
N CYS A 177 -6.80 -11.69 3.77
CA CYS A 177 -6.73 -10.80 4.92
C CYS A 177 -6.64 -9.33 4.50
N MET A 178 -7.41 -8.47 5.19
CA MET A 178 -7.26 -7.03 5.08
C MET A 178 -6.12 -6.56 6.01
N ILE A 179 -5.12 -5.89 5.44
CA ILE A 179 -3.99 -5.36 6.20
C ILE A 179 -4.05 -3.84 6.10
N THR A 180 -4.39 -3.19 7.21
CA THR A 180 -4.43 -1.72 7.27
C THR A 180 -3.09 -1.19 7.77
N ALA A 181 -2.42 -0.39 6.95
CA ALA A 181 -1.16 0.25 7.29
C ALA A 181 -1.35 1.75 7.49
N CYS A 182 -0.62 2.31 8.46
CA CYS A 182 -0.65 3.73 8.80
C CYS A 182 0.76 4.33 8.67
N PRO A 183 0.96 5.35 7.82
CA PRO A 183 2.20 6.13 7.82
C PRO A 183 2.48 6.77 9.18
N GLN A 184 3.76 6.90 9.54
CA GLN A 184 4.15 7.51 10.83
C GLN A 184 3.88 9.03 10.86
N ASP A 185 4.37 9.74 9.84
CA ASP A 185 4.26 11.18 9.69
C ASP A 185 4.47 11.61 8.23
N LEU A 186 4.41 12.92 7.97
CA LEU A 186 4.61 13.48 6.63
C LEU A 186 6.05 13.30 6.13
N SER A 187 7.05 13.42 7.00
CA SER A 187 8.47 13.22 6.63
C SER A 187 8.71 11.80 6.11
N SER A 188 8.08 10.82 6.75
CA SER A 188 8.10 9.41 6.36
C SER A 188 7.48 9.20 4.97
N ILE A 189 6.47 9.98 4.61
CA ILE A 189 5.88 9.94 3.26
C ILE A 189 6.85 10.51 2.23
N LEU A 190 7.51 11.64 2.53
CA LEU A 190 8.46 12.28 1.61
C LEU A 190 9.62 11.36 1.23
N ASP A 191 10.08 10.54 2.17
CA ASP A 191 11.14 9.56 1.95
C ASP A 191 10.62 8.20 1.44
N THR A 192 9.34 8.11 1.05
CA THR A 192 8.75 6.86 0.55
C THR A 192 9.37 6.45 -0.79
N GLU A 193 9.74 5.18 -0.86
CA GLU A 193 10.25 4.58 -2.07
C GLU A 193 9.09 4.18 -2.98
N VAL A 194 9.26 4.43 -4.27
CA VAL A 194 8.27 4.07 -5.28
C VAL A 194 8.76 2.84 -6.04
N LEU A 195 7.93 1.82 -6.11
CA LEU A 195 8.24 0.52 -6.71
C LEU A 195 7.17 0.15 -7.74
N ILE A 196 7.60 -0.59 -8.77
CA ILE A 196 6.72 -1.22 -9.74
C ILE A 196 6.83 -2.74 -9.59
N PRO A 197 6.20 -3.38 -8.59
CA PRO A 197 6.29 -4.82 -8.44
C PRO A 197 5.60 -5.55 -9.60
N LYS A 198 6.26 -6.62 -10.07
CA LYS A 198 5.68 -7.62 -10.96
C LYS A 198 5.16 -8.78 -10.12
N ILE A 199 3.85 -8.85 -9.94
CA ILE A 199 3.20 -9.81 -9.07
C ILE A 199 2.69 -11.00 -9.88
N VAL A 200 3.16 -12.20 -9.53
CA VAL A 200 2.77 -13.47 -10.15
C VAL A 200 1.55 -14.08 -9.48
#